data_AF-A0A537ZC53-F1
#
_entry.id   AF-A0A537ZC53-F1
#
_cell.length_a   1.000
_cell.length_b   1.000
_cell.length_c   1.000
_cell.angle_alpha   90.00
_cell.angle_beta   90.00
_cell.angle_gamma   90.00
#
_symmetry.space_group_name_H-M   'P 1'
#
loop_
_entity.id
_entity.type
_entity.pdbx_description
1 polymer ?
#
loop_
_entity_poly.entity_id
_entity_poly.type
_entity_poly.pdbx_seq_one_letter_code
_entity_poly.pdbx_strand_id
1 'polypeptide(L)'
;MLVDDEVSGSDWEQDLYRMGVPQQIEVIFASVEQAASQLPGWESDSRVGILLVGDVDTAVALAGRAPQVRRLNVGGIHHRTGRKERLRFVYLTDDEAAKLKQLAARGVEVTAQDVPTARAVPVGDFT
;
A
#
# COMPACT_ATOMS: atom_id res chain seq x y z
N MET A 1 -8.69 -0.13 5.67
CA MET A 1 -7.88 -1.25 6.21
C MET A 1 -6.42 -0.80 6.23
N LEU A 2 -5.71 -1.04 7.32
CA LEU A 2 -4.27 -0.86 7.42
C LEU A 2 -3.63 -2.24 7.53
N VAL A 3 -2.77 -2.58 6.57
CA VAL A 3 -2.04 -3.84 6.52
C VAL A 3 -0.61 -3.60 6.95
N ASP A 4 -0.28 -4.05 8.15
CA ASP A 4 1.01 -3.87 8.80
C ASP A 4 1.12 -4.90 9.93
N ASP A 5 2.15 -5.75 9.87
CA ASP A 5 2.31 -6.86 10.82
C ASP A 5 2.58 -6.35 12.24
N GLU A 6 3.35 -5.26 12.40
CA GLU A 6 3.69 -4.68 13.69
C GLU A 6 2.46 -4.02 14.33
N VAL A 7 1.77 -3.16 13.57
CA VAL A 7 0.57 -2.45 14.05
C VAL A 7 -0.56 -3.44 14.37
N SER A 8 -0.75 -4.47 13.55
CA SER A 8 -1.81 -5.47 13.78
C SER A 8 -1.63 -6.25 15.08
N GLY A 9 -0.39 -6.38 15.58
CA GLY A 9 -0.06 -7.04 16.84
C GLY A 9 0.01 -6.10 18.06
N SER A 10 -0.19 -4.79 17.88
CA SER A 10 0.04 -3.77 18.90
C SER A 10 -1.21 -2.95 19.20
N ASP A 11 -1.93 -3.29 20.28
CA ASP A 11 -3.16 -2.59 20.70
C ASP A 11 -2.92 -1.08 20.89
N TRP A 12 -1.78 -0.71 21.46
CA TRP A 12 -1.41 0.69 21.69
C TRP A 12 -1.22 1.47 20.38
N GLU A 13 -0.58 0.87 19.37
CA GLU A 13 -0.43 1.51 18.05
C GLU A 13 -1.77 1.63 17.34
N GLN A 14 -2.61 0.59 17.43
CA GLN A 14 -3.97 0.65 16.86
C GLN A 14 -4.79 1.78 17.47
N ASP A 15 -4.70 1.99 18.79
CA ASP A 15 -5.37 3.10 19.46
C ASP A 15 -4.86 4.46 18.96
N LEU A 16 -3.54 4.59 18.74
CA LEU A 16 -2.96 5.80 18.16
C LEU A 16 -3.51 6.09 16.75
N TYR A 17 -3.61 5.07 15.89
CA TYR A 17 -4.20 5.22 14.57
C TYR A 17 -5.70 5.58 14.64
N ARG A 18 -6.46 4.98 15.56
CA ARG A 18 -7.90 5.29 15.74
C ARG A 18 -8.13 6.74 16.11
N MET A 19 -7.22 7.38 16.84
CA MET A 19 -7.33 8.82 17.16
C MET A 19 -7.25 9.71 15.91
N GLY A 20 -6.57 9.27 14.87
CA GLY A 20 -6.39 10.02 13.62
C GLY A 20 -7.48 9.78 12.57
N VAL A 21 -8.35 8.78 12.77
CA VAL A 21 -9.39 8.43 11.80
C VAL A 21 -10.75 9.02 12.21
N PRO A 22 -11.49 9.67 11.29
CA PRO A 22 -12.85 10.13 11.55
C PRO A 22 -13.77 9.03 12.09
N GLN A 23 -14.61 9.36 13.07
CA GLN A 23 -15.48 8.38 13.76
C GLN A 23 -16.45 7.65 12.82
N GLN A 24 -16.76 8.20 11.66
CA GLN A 24 -17.65 7.59 10.66
C GLN A 24 -16.94 6.56 9.77
N ILE A 25 -15.62 6.44 9.87
CA ILE A 25 -14.80 5.52 9.07
C ILE A 25 -14.36 4.36 9.96
N GLU A 26 -14.71 3.14 9.55
CA GLU A 26 -14.20 1.93 10.19
C GLU A 26 -12.73 1.70 9.84
N VAL A 27 -11.92 1.38 10.86
CA VAL A 27 -10.52 0.99 10.69
C VAL A 27 -10.36 -0.47 11.06
N ILE A 28 -9.85 -1.24 10.12
CA ILE A 28 -9.46 -2.64 10.29
C ILE A 28 -7.94 -2.70 10.21
N PHE A 29 -7.31 -3.30 11.21
CA PHE A 29 -5.88 -3.60 11.24
C PHE A 29 -5.68 -5.08 10.95
N ALA A 30 -4.75 -5.41 10.06
CA ALA A 30 -4.49 -6.79 9.68
C ALA A 30 -3.01 -7.01 9.39
N SER A 31 -2.49 -8.19 9.71
CA SER A 31 -1.23 -8.66 9.15
C SER A 31 -1.36 -8.93 7.65
N VAL A 32 -0.24 -9.10 6.94
CA VAL A 32 -0.25 -9.48 5.51
C VAL A 32 -0.99 -10.81 5.30
N GLU A 33 -0.81 -11.77 6.20
CA GLU A 33 -1.48 -13.07 6.14
C GLU A 33 -2.99 -12.95 6.36
N GLN A 34 -3.39 -12.22 7.40
CA GLN A 34 -4.79 -11.96 7.69
C GLN A 34 -5.45 -11.22 6.51
N ALA A 35 -4.80 -10.17 5.99
CA ALA A 35 -5.30 -9.40 4.86
C ALA A 35 -5.48 -10.27 3.62
N ALA A 36 -4.50 -11.11 3.27
CA ALA A 36 -4.60 -12.00 2.12
C ALA A 36 -5.78 -12.98 2.25
N SER A 37 -6.05 -13.51 3.45
CA SER A 37 -7.20 -14.40 3.68
C SER A 37 -8.56 -13.69 3.66
N GLN A 38 -8.62 -12.43 4.14
CA GLN A 38 -9.86 -11.67 4.25
C GLN A 38 -10.22 -10.87 2.99
N LEU A 39 -9.25 -10.60 2.10
CA LEU A 39 -9.43 -9.80 0.89
C LEU A 39 -10.65 -10.21 0.03
N PRO A 40 -10.94 -11.52 -0.19
CA PRO A 40 -12.15 -11.91 -0.92
C PRO A 40 -13.45 -11.43 -0.25
N GLY A 41 -13.49 -11.45 1.08
CA GLY A 41 -14.63 -10.97 1.85
C GLY A 41 -14.76 -9.45 1.75
N TRP A 42 -13.66 -8.72 1.87
CA TRP A 42 -13.64 -7.26 1.71
C TRP A 42 -14.02 -6.82 0.29
N GLU A 43 -13.61 -7.56 -0.75
CA GLU A 43 -14.01 -7.27 -2.14
C GLU A 43 -15.51 -7.51 -2.38
N SER A 44 -16.12 -8.45 -1.66
CA SER A 44 -17.56 -8.72 -1.74
C SER A 44 -18.43 -7.74 -0.95
N ASP A 45 -17.81 -6.94 -0.07
CA ASP A 45 -18.50 -5.93 0.73
C ASP A 45 -18.89 -4.73 -0.15
N SER A 46 -20.16 -4.31 -0.06
CA SER A 46 -20.68 -3.14 -0.78
C SER A 46 -20.11 -1.80 -0.29
N ARG A 47 -19.50 -1.76 0.90
CA ARG A 47 -18.92 -0.55 1.48
C ARG A 47 -17.64 -0.17 0.74
N VAL A 48 -17.51 1.11 0.42
CA VAL A 48 -16.28 1.63 -0.20
C VAL A 48 -15.19 1.74 0.87
N GLY A 49 -14.02 1.18 0.58
CA GLY A 49 -12.86 1.24 1.46
C GLY A 49 -11.56 1.41 0.70
N ILE A 50 -10.51 1.76 1.44
CA ILE A 50 -9.13 1.77 0.96
C ILE A 50 -8.28 0.83 1.81
N LEU A 51 -7.32 0.17 1.17
CA LEU A 51 -6.29 -0.62 1.83
C LEU A 51 -4.98 0.16 1.79
N LEU A 52 -4.38 0.36 2.95
CA LEU A 52 -3.12 1.05 3.13
C LEU A 52 -2.04 0.06 3.58
N VAL A 53 -0.83 0.25 3.08
CA VAL A 53 0.39 -0.46 3.47
C VAL A 53 1.48 0.56 3.77
N GLY A 54 2.37 0.26 4.72
CA GLY A 54 3.43 1.17 5.14
C GLY A 54 4.61 1.27 4.16
N ASP A 55 4.86 0.23 3.37
CA ASP A 55 6.01 0.16 2.47
C ASP A 55 5.80 -0.76 1.25
N VAL A 56 6.82 -0.78 0.39
CA VAL A 56 6.84 -1.56 -0.86
C VAL A 56 6.89 -3.06 -0.59
N ASP A 57 7.56 -3.50 0.48
CA ASP A 57 7.73 -4.93 0.77
C ASP A 57 6.42 -5.55 1.25
N THR A 58 5.68 -4.85 2.11
CA THR A 58 4.31 -5.23 2.49
C THR A 58 3.39 -5.28 1.26
N ALA A 59 3.47 -4.29 0.37
CA ALA A 59 2.67 -4.25 -0.86
C ALA A 59 2.94 -5.48 -1.74
N VAL A 60 4.22 -5.80 -1.96
CA VAL A 60 4.66 -6.95 -2.76
C VAL A 60 4.26 -8.26 -2.11
N ALA A 61 4.41 -8.38 -0.79
CA ALA A 61 4.05 -9.56 -0.04
C ALA A 61 2.54 -9.85 -0.10
N LEU A 62 1.70 -8.81 -0.01
CA LEU A 62 0.25 -8.92 -0.12
C LEU A 62 -0.18 -9.28 -1.54
N ALA A 63 0.30 -8.56 -2.56
CA ALA A 63 0.01 -8.87 -3.97
C ALA A 63 0.59 -10.23 -4.42
N GLY A 64 1.61 -10.74 -3.71
CA GLY A 64 2.12 -12.10 -3.86
C GLY A 64 1.14 -13.18 -3.43
N ARG A 65 0.33 -12.90 -2.40
CA ARG A 65 -0.58 -13.86 -1.76
C ARG A 65 -2.03 -13.71 -2.21
N ALA A 66 -2.40 -12.52 -2.68
CA ALA A 66 -3.78 -12.16 -2.96
C ALA A 66 -3.92 -11.67 -4.42
N PRO A 67 -4.34 -12.54 -5.36
CA PRO A 67 -4.46 -12.18 -6.78
C PRO A 67 -5.53 -11.11 -7.08
N GLN A 68 -6.37 -10.78 -6.11
CA GLN A 68 -7.37 -9.70 -6.19
C GLN A 68 -6.71 -8.30 -6.19
N VAL A 69 -5.45 -8.19 -5.76
CA VAL A 69 -4.70 -6.93 -5.85
C VAL A 69 -4.36 -6.65 -7.31
N ARG A 70 -5.24 -5.94 -8.00
CA ARG A 70 -5.07 -5.58 -9.43
C ARG A 70 -4.47 -4.20 -9.64
N ARG A 71 -4.53 -3.32 -8.64
CA ARG A 71 -4.04 -1.95 -8.71
C ARG A 71 -3.30 -1.57 -7.44
N LEU A 72 -2.17 -0.88 -7.59
CA LEU A 72 -1.35 -0.35 -6.51
C LEU A 72 -1.00 1.11 -6.81
N ASN A 73 -1.42 2.01 -5.94
CA ASN A 73 -1.00 3.41 -5.97
C ASN A 73 0.13 3.66 -4.97
N VAL A 74 1.27 4.14 -5.45
CA VAL A 74 2.36 4.68 -4.63
C VAL A 74 2.04 6.14 -4.32
N GLY A 75 1.45 6.36 -3.14
CA GLY A 75 1.05 7.70 -2.68
C GLY A 75 2.24 8.59 -2.35
N GLY A 76 3.07 8.17 -1.39
CA GLY A 76 4.27 8.90 -1.03
C GLY A 76 5.25 7.99 -0.29
N ILE A 77 6.52 8.06 -0.67
CA ILE A 77 7.60 7.31 -0.01
C ILE A 77 8.69 8.31 0.32
N HIS A 78 8.85 8.59 1.61
CA HIS A 78 9.80 9.59 2.10
C HIS A 78 11.25 9.18 1.88
N HIS A 79 12.11 10.19 1.73
CA HIS A 79 13.56 10.01 1.67
C HIS A 79 14.07 9.32 2.94
N ARG A 80 14.94 8.32 2.75
CA ARG A 80 15.74 7.66 3.78
C ARG A 80 17.10 7.31 3.16
N THR A 81 18.12 7.10 3.97
CA THR A 81 19.46 6.69 3.50
C THR A 81 19.35 5.52 2.52
N GLY A 82 19.96 5.65 1.35
CA GLY A 82 19.95 4.64 0.29
C GLY A 82 18.84 4.79 -0.76
N ARG A 83 17.80 5.60 -0.50
CA ARG A 83 16.78 5.93 -1.50
C ARG A 83 17.22 7.11 -2.36
N LYS A 84 16.89 7.04 -3.66
CA LYS A 84 17.09 8.12 -4.63
C LYS A 84 15.74 8.77 -4.94
N GLU A 85 15.76 10.07 -5.20
CA GLU A 85 14.56 10.77 -5.69
C GLU A 85 14.16 10.23 -7.06
N ARG A 86 12.90 9.83 -7.20
CA ARG A 86 12.30 9.40 -8.47
C ARG A 86 11.22 10.38 -8.93
N LEU A 87 10.41 10.83 -7.98
CA LEU A 87 9.46 11.93 -8.10
C LEU A 87 9.58 12.78 -6.83
N ARG A 88 9.05 14.01 -6.87
CA ARG A 88 9.04 14.92 -5.71
C ARG A 88 8.50 14.28 -4.41
N PHE A 89 7.62 13.28 -4.54
CA PHE A 89 6.97 12.59 -3.42
C PHE A 89 7.33 11.09 -3.33
N VAL A 90 8.21 10.60 -4.21
CA VAL A 90 8.61 9.18 -4.26
C VAL A 90 10.13 9.06 -4.29
N TYR A 91 10.67 8.53 -3.20
CA TYR A 91 12.07 8.17 -3.06
C TYR A 91 12.18 6.65 -2.96
N LEU A 92 12.98 6.02 -3.82
CA LEU A 92 13.10 4.57 -3.89
C LEU A 92 14.56 4.13 -3.95
N THR A 93 14.86 3.00 -3.32
CA THR A 93 16.08 2.25 -3.65
C THR A 93 15.94 1.63 -5.04
N ASP A 94 17.06 1.17 -5.62
CA ASP A 94 17.00 0.45 -6.90
C ASP A 94 16.28 -0.91 -6.75
N ASP A 95 16.32 -1.53 -5.56
CA ASP A 95 15.61 -2.78 -5.25
C ASP A 95 14.09 -2.58 -5.14
N GLU A 96 13.64 -1.54 -4.41
CA GLU A 96 12.22 -1.20 -4.33
C GLU A 96 11.64 -0.88 -5.70
N ALA A 97 12.38 -0.15 -6.53
CA ALA A 97 12.00 0.13 -7.92
C ALA A 97 11.87 -1.17 -8.75
N ALA A 98 12.82 -2.11 -8.60
CA ALA A 98 12.75 -3.40 -9.27
C ALA A 98 11.55 -4.24 -8.82
N LYS A 99 11.23 -4.26 -7.52
CA LYS A 99 10.05 -4.95 -6.98
C LYS A 99 8.74 -4.40 -7.55
N LEU A 100 8.62 -3.08 -7.68
CA LEU A 100 7.46 -2.44 -8.32
C LEU A 100 7.33 -2.82 -9.80
N LYS A 101 8.44 -2.84 -10.55
CA LYS A 101 8.46 -3.33 -11.94
C LYS A 101 8.02 -4.79 -12.05
N GLN A 102 8.46 -5.65 -11.12
CA GLN A 102 8.07 -7.06 -11.09
C GLN A 102 6.57 -7.25 -10.81
N LEU A 103 5.99 -6.46 -9.90
CA LEU A 103 4.53 -6.47 -9.70
C LEU A 103 3.78 -6.10 -10.97
N ALA A 104 4.24 -5.05 -11.66
CA ALA A 104 3.64 -4.63 -12.92
C ALA A 104 3.74 -5.72 -14.01
N ALA A 105 4.88 -6.40 -14.11
CA ALA A 105 5.07 -7.53 -15.02
C ALA A 105 4.15 -8.72 -14.71
N ARG A 106 3.65 -8.83 -13.47
CA ARG A 106 2.65 -9.84 -13.05
C ARG A 106 1.20 -9.41 -13.31
N GLY A 107 0.97 -8.24 -13.91
CA GLY A 107 -0.35 -7.73 -14.29
C GLY A 107 -1.01 -6.80 -13.27
N VAL A 108 -0.29 -6.38 -12.22
CA VAL A 108 -0.78 -5.32 -11.31
C VAL A 108 -0.57 -3.96 -11.96
N GLU A 109 -1.60 -3.13 -12.04
CA GLU A 109 -1.46 -1.74 -12.46
C GLU A 109 -0.76 -0.95 -11.35
N VAL A 110 0.49 -0.56 -11.57
CA VAL A 110 1.29 0.21 -10.61
C VAL A 110 1.44 1.64 -11.09
N THR A 111 0.98 2.59 -10.28
CA THR A 111 1.07 4.03 -10.53
C THR A 111 1.64 4.76 -9.32
N ALA A 112 2.16 5.97 -9.52
CA ALA A 112 2.46 6.93 -8.46
C ALA A 112 1.53 8.14 -8.58
N GLN A 113 0.87 8.50 -7.47
CA GLN A 113 -0.07 9.63 -7.40
C GLN A 113 -0.23 10.07 -5.93
N ASP A 114 0.22 11.27 -5.60
CA ASP A 114 0.23 11.82 -4.23
C ASP A 114 -1.14 12.30 -3.76
N VAL A 115 -1.92 12.91 -4.66
CA VAL A 115 -3.28 13.38 -4.38
C VAL A 115 -4.24 13.02 -5.52
N PRO A 116 -5.55 12.87 -5.25
CA PRO A 116 -6.52 12.41 -6.26
C PRO A 116 -6.61 13.28 -7.52
N THR A 117 -6.26 14.57 -7.43
CA THR A 117 -6.30 15.53 -8.55
C THR A 117 -5.01 15.57 -9.36
N ALA A 118 -3.92 14.98 -8.88
CA ALA A 118 -2.66 14.91 -9.61
C ALA A 118 -2.73 13.88 -10.74
N ARG A 119 -1.87 14.02 -11.75
CA ARG A 119 -1.73 13.00 -12.80
C ARG A 119 -1.10 11.74 -12.21
N ALA A 120 -1.72 10.58 -12.43
CA ALA A 120 -1.09 9.30 -12.14
C ALA A 120 0.10 9.04 -13.09
N VAL A 121 1.25 8.72 -12.51
CA VAL A 121 2.49 8.44 -13.25
C VAL A 121 2.68 6.91 -13.33
N PRO A 122 2.78 6.31 -14.54
CA PRO A 122 2.99 4.88 -14.70
C PRO A 122 4.33 4.42 -14.12
N VAL A 123 4.41 3.18 -13.63
CA VAL A 123 5.64 2.59 -13.05
C VAL A 123 6.89 2.79 -13.90
N GLY A 124 6.79 2.66 -15.22
CA GLY A 124 7.93 2.83 -16.13
C GLY A 124 8.57 4.22 -16.14
N ASP A 125 7.84 5.24 -15.68
CA ASP A 125 8.29 6.63 -15.72
C ASP A 125 8.96 7.07 -14.41
N PHE A 126 8.81 6.31 -13.31
CA PHE A 126 9.39 6.66 -12.00
C PHE A 126 10.22 5.55 -11.33
N THR A 127 10.41 4.40 -11.98
CA THR A 127 11.20 3.28 -11.42
C THR A 127 12.43 2.96 -12.25
#